data_AF-A0A954E6B7-F1
#
_entry.id   AF-A0A954E6B7-F1
#
_cell.length_a   1.000
_cell.length_b   1.000
_cell.length_c   1.000
_cell.angle_alpha   90.00
_cell.angle_beta   90.00
_cell.angle_gamma   90.00
#
_symmetry.space_group_name_H-M   'P 1'
#
loop_
_entity.id
_entity.type
_entity.pdbx_description
1 polymer ?
#
loop_
_entity_poly.entity_id
_entity_poly.type
_entity_poly.pdbx_seq_one_letter_code
_entity_poly.pdbx_strand_id
1 'polypeptide(L)'
;MKGPGLRSRLDARRHWRCPETGKTMHTPGHVTQLLSPFTSRRIFMEIVEKHSPARVSLSLEEILGHMQIMPEPREAVPPATPVEAMENPAADGNDTSLNENS
;
A
#
# COMPACT_ATOMS: atom_id res chain seq x y z
N MET A 1 -14.93 -7.43 7.62
CA MET A 1 -13.64 -8.02 7.20
C MET A 1 -12.53 -7.35 8.00
N LYS A 2 -11.72 -8.10 8.75
CA LYS A 2 -10.45 -7.56 9.27
C LYS A 2 -9.53 -7.45 8.04
N GLY A 3 -9.18 -6.23 7.63
CA GLY A 3 -8.19 -6.02 6.57
C GLY A 3 -6.87 -6.72 6.91
N PRO A 4 -5.91 -6.82 5.97
CA PRO A 4 -4.63 -7.48 6.20
C PRO A 4 -3.92 -6.75 7.35
N GLY A 5 -4.18 -7.23 8.56
CA GLY A 5 -3.62 -6.69 9.78
C GLY A 5 -2.15 -6.99 9.68
N LEU A 6 -1.36 -5.94 9.40
CA LEU A 6 0.08 -5.97 9.46
C LEU A 6 0.47 -6.31 10.90
N ARG A 7 0.41 -7.59 11.25
CA ARG A 7 1.01 -8.14 12.44
C ARG A 7 2.49 -8.31 12.13
N SER A 8 3.16 -7.19 11.87
CA SER A 8 4.58 -7.10 12.11
C SER A 8 4.75 -7.19 13.63
N ARG A 9 4.68 -8.42 14.17
CA ARG A 9 5.53 -8.76 15.29
C ARG A 9 6.94 -8.67 14.74
N LEU A 10 7.41 -7.44 14.55
CA LEU A 10 8.81 -7.12 14.43
C LEU A 10 9.43 -7.84 15.61
N ASP A 11 10.17 -8.90 15.31
CA ASP A 11 10.91 -9.63 16.33
C ASP A 11 12.01 -8.68 16.79
N ALA A 12 11.65 -7.73 17.65
CA ALA A 12 12.52 -6.70 18.18
C ALA A 12 13.46 -7.30 19.24
N ARG A 13 13.79 -8.59 19.11
CA ARG A 13 14.75 -9.23 19.99
C ARG A 13 16.11 -8.64 19.70
N ARG A 14 16.70 -8.02 20.71
CA ARG A 14 18.07 -7.52 20.63
C ARG A 14 19.02 -8.67 20.89
N HIS A 15 20.04 -8.76 20.06
CA HIS A 15 21.14 -9.70 20.22
C HIS A 15 22.24 -8.99 21.01
N TRP A 16 22.76 -9.65 22.04
CA TRP A 16 23.81 -9.11 22.88
C TRP A 16 25.02 -10.04 22.86
N ARG A 17 26.23 -9.48 22.94
CA ARG A 17 27.49 -10.21 23.05
C ARG A 17 28.29 -9.70 24.25
N CYS A 18 28.80 -10.62 25.06
CA CYS A 18 29.74 -10.27 26.13
C CYS A 18 31.14 -10.07 25.53
N PRO A 19 31.82 -8.93 25.78
CA PRO A 19 33.13 -8.67 25.20
C PRO A 19 34.23 -9.59 25.77
N GLU A 20 34.14 -10.00 27.04
CA GLU A 20 35.15 -10.89 27.65
C GLU A 20 35.00 -12.36 27.23
N THR A 21 33.77 -12.89 27.25
CA THR A 21 33.54 -14.32 27.04
C THR A 21 33.11 -14.67 25.63
N GLY A 22 32.71 -13.67 24.83
CA GLY A 22 32.13 -13.87 23.50
C GLY A 22 30.73 -14.50 23.50
N LYS A 23 30.19 -14.90 24.66
CA LYS A 23 28.85 -15.50 24.77
C LYS A 23 27.76 -14.51 24.38
N THR A 24 26.68 -15.03 23.81
CA THR A 24 25.57 -14.23 23.30
C THR A 24 24.27 -14.50 24.02
N MET A 25 23.36 -13.52 24.02
CA MET A 25 22.02 -13.63 24.61
C MET A 25 21.00 -12.81 23.81
N HIS A 26 19.73 -13.20 23.87
CA HIS A 26 18.62 -12.46 23.28
C HIS A 26 17.73 -11.87 24.36
N THR A 27 17.37 -10.59 24.21
CA THR A 27 16.42 -9.92 25.11
C THR A 27 15.29 -9.27 24.31
N PRO A 28 14.15 -8.94 24.96
CA PRO A 28 13.12 -8.10 24.35
C PRO A 28 13.66 -6.72 23.93
N GLY A 29 12.97 -6.08 22.99
CA GLY A 29 13.42 -4.83 22.36
C GLY A 29 13.43 -3.59 23.24
N HIS A 30 12.71 -3.60 24.36
CA HIS A 30 12.68 -2.52 25.34
C HIS A 30 13.94 -2.50 26.23
N VAL A 31 14.71 -3.59 26.27
CA VAL A 31 15.96 -3.65 27.03
C VAL A 31 17.04 -2.89 26.26
N THR A 32 17.52 -1.77 26.79
CA THR A 32 18.51 -0.90 26.14
C THR A 32 19.92 -1.08 26.68
N GLN A 33 20.07 -1.73 27.84
CA GLN A 33 21.35 -2.03 28.49
C GLN A 33 21.26 -3.38 29.20
N LEU A 34 22.37 -4.10 29.24
CA LEU A 34 22.43 -5.44 29.81
C LEU A 34 23.79 -5.70 30.44
N LEU A 35 23.81 -6.13 31.70
CA LEU A 35 25.02 -6.62 32.36
C LEU A 35 25.24 -8.09 32.02
N SER A 36 26.49 -8.46 31.79
CA SER A 36 26.88 -9.83 31.48
C SER A 36 26.65 -10.75 32.68
N PRO A 37 25.85 -11.82 32.55
CA PRO A 37 25.73 -12.85 33.58
C PRO A 37 26.86 -13.88 33.53
N PHE A 38 27.77 -13.78 32.55
CA PHE A 38 28.78 -14.80 32.26
C PHE A 38 30.12 -14.58 32.95
N THR A 39 30.28 -13.45 33.64
CA THR A 39 31.53 -13.02 34.27
C THR A 39 31.21 -12.46 35.65
N SER A 40 32.11 -12.65 36.62
CA SER A 40 31.96 -12.13 37.99
C SER A 40 32.11 -10.61 38.04
N ARG A 41 32.67 -10.00 36.99
CA ARG A 41 32.85 -8.56 36.87
C ARG A 41 31.58 -7.93 36.30
N ARG A 42 31.24 -6.72 36.79
CA ARG A 42 30.12 -5.95 36.24
C ARG A 42 30.51 -5.33 34.91
N ILE A 43 30.21 -6.04 33.83
CA ILE A 43 30.54 -5.64 32.46
C ILE A 43 29.27 -5.52 31.65
N PHE A 44 29.15 -4.42 30.92
CA PHE A 44 28.06 -4.23 29.99
C PHE A 44 28.26 -5.07 28.73
N MET A 45 27.18 -5.69 28.28
CA MET A 45 27.15 -6.40 27.00
C MET A 45 26.99 -5.41 25.85
N GLU A 46 27.49 -5.79 24.68
CA GLU A 46 27.40 -5.02 23.45
C GLU A 46 26.20 -5.49 22.62
N ILE A 47 25.46 -4.57 22.01
CA ILE A 47 24.38 -4.90 21.09
C ILE A 47 24.99 -5.32 19.75
N VAL A 48 24.60 -6.48 19.26
CA VAL A 48 24.93 -6.96 17.92
C VAL A 48 23.78 -6.59 16.99
N GLU A 49 23.92 -5.50 16.26
CA GLU A 49 22.94 -5.09 15.27
C GLU A 49 22.98 -6.03 14.08
N LYS A 50 21.84 -6.67 13.77
CA LYS A 50 21.67 -7.36 12.50
C LYS A 50 21.35 -6.30 11.45
N HIS A 51 22.32 -5.98 10.60
CA HIS A 51 22.01 -5.27 9.37
C HIS A 51 21.07 -6.17 8.54
N SER A 52 19.83 -5.73 8.35
CA SER A 52 18.98 -6.34 7.33
C SER A 52 19.67 -6.13 5.99
N PRO A 53 19.73 -7.15 5.12
CA PRO A 53 20.28 -6.96 3.78
C PRO A 53 19.53 -5.80 3.12
N ALA A 54 20.26 -4.98 2.36
CA ALA A 54 19.66 -3.90 1.59
C ALA A 54 18.50 -4.49 0.76
N ARG A 55 17.31 -3.90 0.88
CA ARG A 55 16.18 -4.33 0.06
C ARG A 55 16.60 -4.14 -1.39
N VAL A 56 16.39 -5.18 -2.22
CA VAL A 56 16.59 -5.06 -3.66
C VAL A 56 15.66 -3.96 -4.16
N SER A 57 16.22 -2.85 -4.63
CA SER A 57 15.46 -1.80 -5.30
C SER A 57 15.18 -2.29 -6.71
N LEU A 58 13.93 -2.62 -6.99
CA LEU A 58 13.50 -2.90 -8.36
C LEU A 58 13.43 -1.60 -9.16
N SER A 59 13.76 -1.67 -10.45
CA SER A 59 13.58 -0.54 -11.35
C SER A 59 12.09 -0.26 -11.60
N LEU A 60 11.75 0.95 -12.03
CA LEU A 60 10.36 1.28 -12.39
C LEU A 60 9.84 0.35 -13.49
N GLU A 61 10.68 -0.02 -14.45
CA GLU A 61 10.34 -0.92 -15.57
C GLU A 61 10.01 -2.34 -15.08
N GLU A 62 10.77 -2.87 -14.11
CA GLU A 62 10.49 -4.18 -13.49
C GLU A 62 9.16 -4.16 -12.74
N ILE A 63 8.89 -3.08 -11.98
CA ILE A 63 7.62 -2.90 -11.26
C ILE A 63 6.44 -2.86 -12.24
N LEU A 64 6.58 -2.11 -13.34
CA LEU A 64 5.54 -1.97 -14.36
C LEU A 64 5.34 -3.25 -15.18
N GLY A 65 6.41 -4.02 -15.41
CA GLY A 65 6.34 -5.32 -16.09
C GLY A 65 5.50 -6.35 -15.35
N HIS A 66 5.43 -6.28 -14.02
CA HIS A 66 4.56 -7.12 -13.21
C HIS A 66 3.10 -6.64 -13.17
N MET A 67 2.82 -5.42 -13.64
CA MET A 67 1.49 -4.81 -13.69
C MET A 67 0.80 -4.94 -15.06
N GLN A 68 1.21 -5.89 -15.91
CA GLN A 68 0.58 -6.12 -17.22
C GLN A 68 -0.91 -6.48 -17.07
N ILE A 69 -1.76 -5.47 -17.01
CA ILE A 69 -3.17 -5.54 -17.34
C ILE A 69 -3.19 -5.62 -18.87
N MET A 70 -3.30 -6.83 -19.41
CA MET A 70 -3.58 -6.97 -20.84
C MET A 70 -4.90 -6.25 -21.11
N PRO A 71 -4.93 -5.24 -21.99
CA PRO A 71 -6.20 -4.69 -22.42
C PRO A 71 -6.93 -5.81 -23.17
N GLU A 72 -8.04 -6.27 -22.62
CA GLU A 72 -9.03 -7.06 -23.36
C GLU A 72 -9.27 -6.35 -24.70
N PRO A 73 -9.19 -7.06 -25.84
CA PRO A 73 -9.44 -6.45 -27.14
C PRO A 73 -10.85 -5.88 -27.14
N ARG A 74 -10.97 -4.54 -27.12
CA ARG A 74 -12.25 -3.88 -27.34
C ARG A 74 -12.69 -4.22 -28.76
N GLU A 75 -13.72 -5.05 -28.88
CA GLU A 75 -14.47 -5.17 -30.13
C GLU A 75 -14.85 -3.78 -30.60
N ALA A 76 -14.46 -3.45 -31.82
CA ALA A 76 -14.78 -2.19 -32.45
C ALA A 76 -16.30 -2.12 -32.62
N VAL A 77 -16.96 -1.28 -31.81
CA VAL A 77 -18.37 -0.95 -32.00
C VAL A 77 -18.48 -0.21 -33.33
N PRO A 78 -19.25 -0.71 -34.32
CA PRO A 78 -19.40 -0.05 -35.60
C PRO A 78 -20.07 1.32 -35.41
N PRO A 79 -19.73 2.31 -36.25
CA PRO A 79 -20.30 3.65 -36.15
C PRO A 79 -21.81 3.58 -36.35
N ALA A 80 -22.56 4.15 -35.41
CA ALA A 80 -24.01 4.28 -35.50
C ALA A 80 -24.37 5.04 -36.79
N THR A 81 -25.27 4.47 -37.58
CA THR A 81 -25.87 5.13 -38.73
C THR A 81 -26.60 6.41 -38.28
N PRO A 82 -26.49 7.52 -39.02
CA PRO A 82 -27.21 8.74 -38.67
C PRO A 82 -28.69 8.52 -38.88
N VAL A 83 -29.48 8.70 -37.83
CA VAL A 83 -30.94 8.68 -37.91
C VAL A 83 -31.37 9.96 -38.63
N GLU A 84 -32.00 9.82 -39.80
CA GLU A 84 -32.57 10.93 -40.55
C GLU A 84 -33.55 11.72 -39.67
N ALA A 85 -33.34 13.03 -39.61
CA ALA A 85 -34.24 13.96 -38.96
C ALA A 85 -35.56 13.99 -39.73
N MET A 86 -36.59 13.34 -39.18
CA MET A 86 -37.94 13.47 -39.70
C MET A 86 -38.54 14.78 -39.19
N GLU A 87 -38.59 15.73 -40.12
CA GLU A 87 -39.19 17.05 -40.06
C GLU A 87 -40.68 16.96 -39.67
N ASN A 88 -41.06 17.57 -38.55
CA ASN A 88 -42.47 17.77 -38.20
C ASN A 88 -42.96 19.08 -38.84
N PRO A 89 -43.95 19.07 -39.75
CA PRO A 89 -44.57 20.31 -40.18
C PRO A 89 -45.51 20.85 -39.09
N ALA A 90 -45.41 22.16 -38.94
CA ALA A 90 -46.12 23.00 -37.99
C ALA A 90 -47.62 23.22 -38.35
N ALA A 91 -48.26 23.98 -37.44
CA ALA A 91 -49.56 24.66 -37.52
C ALA A 91 -50.75 23.84 -36.96
N ASP A 92 -51.64 24.38 -36.12
CA ASP A 92 -51.91 25.79 -35.80
C ASP A 92 -52.75 25.91 -34.52
N GLY A 93 -52.62 27.08 -33.88
CA GLY A 93 -53.59 27.80 -33.04
C GLY A 93 -54.55 27.07 -32.08
N ASN A 94 -54.57 27.47 -30.81
CA ASN A 94 -55.35 28.65 -30.44
C ASN A 94 -54.99 29.18 -29.05
N ASP A 95 -55.17 30.49 -28.96
CA ASP A 95 -54.84 31.46 -27.92
C ASP A 95 -55.70 31.32 -26.65
N THR A 96 -55.40 32.19 -25.67
CA THR A 96 -56.29 32.73 -24.60
C THR A 96 -55.92 32.38 -23.14
N SER A 97 -55.00 33.20 -22.60
CA SER A 97 -55.22 34.09 -21.42
C SER A 97 -55.13 33.59 -19.96
N LEU A 98 -54.16 34.22 -19.26
CA LEU A 98 -54.26 34.97 -17.98
C LEU A 98 -54.85 34.31 -16.70
N ASN A 99 -54.00 34.15 -15.67
CA ASN A 99 -53.95 34.96 -14.42
C ASN A 99 -53.10 34.20 -13.35
N GLU A 100 -52.01 34.77 -12.82
CA GLU A 100 -51.89 35.70 -11.68
C GLU A 100 -52.26 35.14 -10.29
N ASN A 101 -51.31 35.33 -9.37
CA ASN A 101 -51.38 35.38 -7.90
C ASN A 101 -51.53 34.05 -7.15
N SER A 102 -50.92 33.84 -5.98
CA SER A 102 -49.95 34.51 -5.09
C SER A 102 -49.64 33.47 -4.01
#